data_AF-A0A919NER5-F1
#
_entry.id   AF-A0A919NER5-F1
#
_cell.length_a   1.000
_cell.length_b   1.000
_cell.length_c   1.000
_cell.angle_alpha   90.00
_cell.angle_beta   90.00
_cell.angle_gamma   90.00
#
_symmetry.space_group_name_H-M   'P 1'
#
loop_
_entity.id
_entity.type
_entity.pdbx_description
1 polymer ?
#
loop_
_entity_poly.entity_id
_entity_poly.type
_entity_poly.pdbx_seq_one_letter_code
_entity_poly.pdbx_strand_id
1 'polypeptide(L)' 'MMEDAFQAYTAGHADGAAGRRDARLAEDPETGSDYRIGVVDGSVAAFQAELMAQVRRLLDESH' A
#
# COMPACT_ATOMS: atom_id res chain seq x y z
N MET A 1 18.39 -2.34 11.17
CA MET A 1 19.06 -1.86 9.95
C MET A 1 18.37 -2.33 8.66
N MET A 2 18.35 -3.63 8.31
CA MET A 2 17.57 -4.11 7.14
C MET A 2 16.18 -4.64 7.54
N GLU A 3 16.09 -5.31 8.68
CA GLU A 3 14.82 -5.82 9.22
C GLU A 3 13.85 -4.69 9.56
N ASP A 4 14.33 -3.62 10.20
CA ASP A 4 13.52 -2.43 10.50
C ASP A 4 13.01 -1.72 9.24
N ALA A 5 13.85 -1.62 8.19
CA ALA A 5 13.45 -1.05 6.91
C ALA A 5 12.37 -1.90 6.23
N PHE A 6 12.53 -3.23 6.23
CA PHE A 6 11.53 -4.14 5.67
C PHE A 6 10.21 -4.11 6.46
N GLN A 7 10.29 -4.01 7.79
CA GLN A 7 9.11 -3.88 8.65
C GLN A 7 8.39 -2.55 8.41
N ALA A 8 9.12 -1.44 8.30
CA ALA A 8 8.57 -0.12 7.99
C ALA A 8 7.91 -0.10 6.62
N TYR A 9 8.55 -0.67 5.59
CA TYR A 9 7.96 -0.87 4.27
C TYR A 9 6.65 -1.66 4.37
N THR A 10 6.65 -2.79 5.08
CA THR A 10 5.47 -3.65 5.22
C THR A 10 4.32 -2.94 5.93
N ALA A 11 4.62 -2.19 6.99
CA ALA A 11 3.64 -1.35 7.68
C ALA A 11 3.06 -0.28 6.75
N GLY A 12 3.92 0.39 5.99
CA GLY A 12 3.52 1.36 4.98
C GLY A 12 2.61 0.74 3.92
N HIS A 13 2.98 -0.44 3.40
CA HIS A 13 2.18 -1.16 2.42
C HIS A 13 0.79 -1.51 2.94
N ALA A 14 0.68 -1.96 4.20
CA ALA A 14 -0.61 -2.23 4.83
C ALA A 14 -1.47 -0.96 4.98
N ASP A 15 -0.86 0.15 5.40
CA ASP A 15 -1.57 1.43 5.55
C ASP A 15 -2.00 2.02 4.21
N GLY A 16 -1.13 1.98 3.20
CA GLY A 16 -1.43 2.40 1.83
C GLY A 16 -2.59 1.62 1.22
N ALA A 17 -2.56 0.29 1.38
CA ALA A 17 -3.67 -0.56 0.93
C ALA A 17 -5.00 -0.25 1.66
N ALA A 18 -4.93 0.31 2.86
CA ALA A 18 -6.09 0.75 3.63
C ALA A 18 -6.46 2.23 3.42
N GLY A 19 -5.78 2.95 2.52
CA GLY A 19 -6.01 4.37 2.26
C GLY A 19 -5.62 5.29 3.42
N ARG A 20 -4.72 4.83 4.30
CA ARG A 20 -4.23 5.59 5.46
C ARG A 20 -2.74 5.90 5.32
N ARG A 21 -2.31 6.89 6.10
CA ARG A 21 -0.89 7.21 6.27
C ARG A 21 -0.67 7.70 7.70
N ASP A 22 0.18 7.02 8.44
CA ASP A 22 0.66 7.44 9.75
C ASP A 22 1.78 8.48 9.57
N ALA A 23 1.52 9.71 10.02
CA ALA A 23 2.47 10.81 9.93
C ALA A 23 3.72 10.56 10.78
N ARG A 24 3.57 9.93 11.95
CA ARG A 24 4.69 9.65 12.87
C ARG A 24 5.65 8.63 12.24
N LEU A 25 5.13 7.59 11.60
CA LEU A 25 5.96 6.60 10.89
C LEU A 25 6.60 7.20 9.64
N ALA A 26 5.88 8.08 8.93
CA ALA A 26 6.40 8.72 7.71
C ALA A 26 7.52 9.75 7.97
N GLU A 27 7.55 10.35 9.17
CA GLU A 27 8.54 11.33 9.61
C GLU A 27 9.72 10.71 10.37
N ASP A 28 9.70 9.39 10.58
CA ASP A 28 10.80 8.68 11.22
C ASP A 28 12.11 8.87 10.41
N PRO A 29 13.19 9.36 11.04
CA PRO A 29 14.41 9.72 10.33
C PRO A 29 15.17 8.50 9.80
N GLU A 30 14.97 7.31 10.37
CA GLU A 30 15.70 6.10 10.00
C GLU A 30 14.92 5.24 8.99
N THR A 31 13.60 5.17 9.11
CA THR A 31 12.75 4.24 8.37
C THR A 31 11.59 4.91 7.62
N GLY A 32 11.43 6.23 7.75
CA GLY A 32 10.31 6.97 7.15
C GLY A 32 10.34 6.99 5.62
N SER A 33 11.49 6.79 4.98
CA SER A 33 11.56 6.55 3.53
C SER A 33 10.90 5.24 3.14
N ASP A 34 11.24 4.15 3.82
CA ASP A 34 10.76 2.80 3.52
C ASP A 34 9.25 2.69 3.77
N TYR A 35 8.78 3.28 4.88
CA TYR A 35 7.35 3.41 5.16
C TYR A 35 6.60 4.15 4.05
N ARG A 36 7.10 5.31 3.61
CA ARG A 36 6.43 6.10 2.55
C ARG A 36 6.40 5.38 1.21
N ILE A 37 7.45 4.64 0.85
CA ILE A 37 7.48 3.79 -0.35
C ILE A 37 6.39 2.72 -0.22
N GLY A 38 6.35 2.02 0.92
CA GLY A 38 5.30 1.04 1.22
C GLY A 38 3.91 1.62 1.04
N VAL A 39 3.62 2.80 1.60
CA VAL A 39 2.30 3.46 1.47
C VAL A 39 1.91 3.68 0.01
N VAL A 40 2.82 4.13 -0.84
CA VAL A 40 2.55 4.33 -2.26
C VAL A 40 2.27 3.00 -2.95
N ASP A 41 3.14 2.01 -2.75
CA ASP A 41 3.00 0.68 -3.37
C ASP A 41 1.70 0.00 -2.95
N GLY A 42 1.37 0.05 -1.65
CA GLY A 42 0.13 -0.51 -1.11
C GLY A 42 -1.11 0.16 -1.68
N SER A 43 -1.07 1.48 -1.87
CA SER A 43 -2.17 2.23 -2.49
C SER A 43 -2.38 1.82 -3.96
N VAL A 44 -1.29 1.62 -4.71
CA VAL A 44 -1.34 1.15 -6.10
C VAL A 44 -1.87 -0.29 -6.17
N ALA A 45 -1.41 -1.17 -5.28
CA ALA A 45 -1.86 -2.55 -5.22
C ALA A 45 -3.37 -2.67 -4.91
N ALA A 46 -3.87 -1.88 -3.96
CA ALA A 46 -5.30 -1.82 -3.65
C ALA A 46 -6.12 -1.34 -4.86
N PHE A 47 -5.68 -0.26 -5.52
CA PHE A 47 -6.33 0.23 -6.73
C PHE A 47 -6.37 -0.83 -7.85
N GLN A 48 -5.26 -1.53 -8.09
CA GLN A 48 -5.19 -2.59 -9.10
C GLN A 48 -6.14 -3.74 -8.78
N ALA A 49 -6.23 -4.15 -7.52
CA ALA A 49 -7.14 -5.20 -7.08
C ALA A 49 -8.61 -4.80 -7.30
N GLU A 50 -8.97 -3.57 -6.93
CA GLU A 50 -10.33 -3.04 -7.13
C GLU A 50 -10.68 -2.90 -8.62
N LEU A 51 -9.74 -2.42 -9.45
CA LEU A 51 -9.93 -2.31 -10.90
C LEU A 51 -10.18 -3.68 -11.52
N MET A 52 -9.36 -4.68 -11.19
CA MET A 52 -9.54 -6.05 -11.69
C MET A 52 -10.87 -6.65 -11.24
N ALA A 53 -11.30 -6.40 -10.00
CA ALA A 53 -12.59 -6.84 -9.51
C ALA A 53 -13.76 -6.19 -10.27
N GLN A 54 -13.65 -4.91 -10.63
CA GLN A 54 -14.66 -4.21 -11.44
C GLN A 54 -14.70 -4.73 -12.87
N VAL A 55 -13.54 -4.89 -13.52
CA VAL A 55 -13.45 -5.47 -14.86
C VAL A 55 -14.07 -6.87 -14.89
N ARG A 56 -13.82 -7.68 -13.86
CA ARG A 56 -14.41 -9.02 -13.77
C ARG A 56 -15.93 -8.98 -13.69
N ARG A 57 -16.50 -8.10 -12.86
CA ARG A 57 -17.96 -7.92 -12.75
C ARG A 57 -18.58 -7.53 -14.08
N LEU A 58 -17.98 -6.57 -14.80
CA LEU A 58 -18.49 -6.14 -16.12
C LEU A 58 -18.49 -7.27 -17.15
N LEU A 59 -17.46 -8.12 -17.14
CA LEU A 59 -17.39 -9.29 -18.02
C LEU A 59 -18.42 -10.36 -17.63
N ASP A 60 -18.66 -10.56 -16.33
CA ASP A 60 -19.66 -11.52 -15.85
C ASP A 60 -21.11 -11.03 -16.11
N GLU A 61 -21.38 -9.72 -16.09
CA GLU A 61 -22.68 -9.11 -16.42
C GLU A 61 -23.01 -9.09 -17.92
N SER A 62 -21.99 -9.27 -18.77
CA SER A 62 -22.13 -9.24 -20.24
C SER A 62 -22.43 -10.62 -20.87
N HIS A 63 -22.53 -11.67 -20.06
CA HIS A 63 -22.90 -13.05 -20.46
C HIS A 63 -24.28 -13.44 -19.92
#